data_AF-A0A2G9TC82-F1
#
_entry.id   AF-A0A2G9TC82-F1
#
_cell.length_a   1.000
_cell.length_b   1.000
_cell.length_c   1.000
_cell.angle_alpha   90.00
_cell.angle_beta   90.00
_cell.angle_gamma   90.00
#
_symmetry.space_group_name_H-M   'P 1'
#
loop_
_entity.id
_entity.type
_entity.pdbx_description
1 polymer ?
#
loop_
_entity_poly.entity_id
_entity_poly.type
_entity_poly.pdbx_seq_one_letter_code
_entity_poly.pdbx_strand_id
1 'polypeptide(L)'
;MYARLNKLDYFYTECIYAPDSYRAYSRTFIKDLERLRPESILALIKSGESVVVKTEVAMPTLINCTRCGYICSQSICKACLLLEGLNTGCTDLGIKRKTKKIAIVEEENPQTGCSGGCDCDDNVTTSF
;
A
#
# COMPACT_ATOMS: atom_id res chain seq x y z
N MET A 1 7.82 4.16 -28.23
CA MET A 1 8.25 4.19 -29.65
C MET A 1 9.52 3.37 -29.89
N TYR A 2 10.54 3.46 -29.02
CA TYR A 2 11.82 2.73 -29.15
C TYR A 2 11.70 1.20 -29.32
N ALA A 3 10.88 0.53 -28.51
CA ALA A 3 10.73 -0.93 -28.57
C ALA A 3 10.21 -1.44 -29.94
N ARG A 4 9.27 -0.70 -30.55
CA ARG A 4 8.71 -1.03 -31.87
C ARG A 4 9.73 -0.83 -33.00
N LEU A 5 10.56 0.21 -32.91
CA LEU A 5 11.61 0.48 -33.89
C LEU A 5 12.65 -0.65 -33.91
N ASN A 6 13.04 -1.14 -32.73
CA ASN A 6 14.04 -2.20 -32.58
C ASN A 6 13.45 -3.61 -32.66
N LYS A 7 12.14 -3.75 -32.94
CA LYS A 7 11.44 -5.04 -33.05
C LYS A 7 11.71 -5.95 -31.83
N LEU A 8 11.71 -5.37 -30.63
CA LEU A 8 11.83 -6.13 -29.39
C LEU A 8 10.49 -6.80 -29.07
N ASP A 9 10.53 -8.02 -28.56
CA ASP A 9 9.34 -8.69 -28.06
C ASP A 9 8.85 -8.01 -26.77
N TYR A 10 7.60 -7.55 -26.77
CA TYR A 10 6.96 -6.94 -25.59
C TYR A 10 5.48 -7.34 -25.51
N PHE A 11 4.98 -7.45 -24.29
CA PHE A 11 3.56 -7.67 -24.02
C PHE A 11 2.82 -6.33 -23.95
N TYR A 12 1.65 -6.26 -24.59
CA TYR A 12 0.77 -5.07 -24.60
C TYR A 12 -0.50 -5.26 -23.78
N THR A 13 -0.76 -6.46 -23.26
CA THR A 13 -1.92 -6.75 -22.43
C THR A 13 -1.70 -6.17 -21.04
N GLU A 14 -2.58 -5.26 -20.65
CA GLU A 14 -2.60 -4.74 -19.28
C GLU A 14 -3.23 -5.77 -18.33
N CYS A 15 -2.92 -5.65 -17.05
CA CYS A 15 -3.56 -6.45 -16.01
C CYS A 15 -5.03 -6.02 -15.88
N ILE A 16 -5.94 -6.98 -15.67
CA ILE A 16 -7.38 -6.71 -15.47
C ILE A 16 -7.64 -5.77 -14.28
N TYR A 17 -6.76 -5.82 -13.27
CA TYR A 17 -6.82 -4.96 -12.07
C TYR A 17 -6.01 -3.66 -12.20
N ALA A 18 -5.41 -3.38 -13.35
CA ALA A 18 -4.65 -2.14 -13.58
C ALA A 18 -5.49 -0.83 -13.59
N PRO A 19 -6.72 -0.79 -14.14
CA PRO A 19 -7.39 0.48 -14.43
C PRO A 19 -7.76 1.27 -13.17
N ASP A 20 -8.26 0.61 -12.13
CA ASP A 20 -8.71 1.27 -10.88
C ASP A 20 -7.57 1.56 -9.90
N SER A 21 -6.31 1.50 -10.34
CA SER A 21 -5.17 1.72 -9.47
C SER A 21 -4.90 3.21 -9.23
N TYR A 22 -4.69 3.62 -7.97
CA TYR A 22 -4.32 5.00 -7.62
C TYR A 22 -3.08 5.50 -8.38
N ARG A 23 -2.16 4.59 -8.72
CA ARG A 23 -0.96 4.91 -9.51
C ARG A 23 -1.31 5.30 -10.96
N ALA A 24 -2.38 4.78 -11.56
CA ALA A 24 -2.83 5.17 -12.88
C ALA A 24 -3.34 6.62 -12.89
N TYR A 25 -4.16 7.00 -11.90
CA TYR A 25 -4.61 8.39 -11.71
C TYR A 25 -3.45 9.37 -11.54
N SER A 26 -2.42 8.99 -10.77
CA SER A 26 -1.23 9.82 -10.61
C SER A 26 -0.48 10.02 -11.94
N ARG A 27 -0.41 8.98 -12.79
CA ARG A 27 0.24 9.07 -14.11
C ARG A 27 -0.54 9.95 -15.08
N THR A 28 -1.87 9.81 -15.14
CA THR A 28 -2.69 10.63 -16.03
C THR A 28 -2.60 12.10 -15.64
N PHE A 29 -2.66 12.40 -14.34
CA PHE A 29 -2.46 13.75 -13.83
C PHE A 29 -1.10 14.35 -14.24
N ILE A 30 0.00 13.61 -14.04
CA ILE A 30 1.33 14.08 -14.45
C ILE A 30 1.40 14.30 -15.98
N LYS A 31 0.72 13.47 -16.78
CA LYS A 31 0.64 13.64 -18.23
C LYS A 31 -0.18 14.87 -18.63
N ASP A 32 -1.22 15.21 -17.87
CA ASP A 32 -1.97 16.45 -18.08
C ASP A 32 -1.12 17.68 -17.76
N LEU A 33 -0.26 17.62 -16.74
CA LEU A 33 0.72 18.67 -16.47
C LEU A 33 1.76 18.80 -17.60
N GLU A 34 2.20 17.68 -18.17
CA GLU A 34 3.14 17.67 -19.30
C GLU A 34 2.56 18.37 -20.54
N ARG A 35 1.23 18.27 -20.75
CA ARG A 35 0.54 18.99 -21.84
C ARG A 35 0.63 20.51 -21.68
N LEU A 36 0.68 21.02 -20.45
CA LEU A 36 0.81 22.45 -20.16
C LEU A 36 2.28 22.90 -20.15
N ARG A 37 3.16 22.10 -19.53
CA ARG A 37 4.60 22.36 -19.51
C ARG A 37 5.36 21.06 -19.81
N PRO A 38 6.10 20.97 -20.93
CA PRO A 38 6.74 19.72 -21.36
C PRO A 38 7.84 19.24 -20.38
N GLU A 39 8.41 20.14 -19.60
CA GLU A 39 9.46 19.81 -18.61
C GLU A 39 8.91 19.30 -17.27
N SER A 40 7.58 19.20 -17.10
CA SER A 40 6.95 18.88 -15.80
C SER A 40 7.48 17.60 -15.16
N ILE A 41 7.69 16.54 -15.95
CA ILE A 41 8.19 15.26 -15.44
C ILE A 41 9.62 15.40 -14.93
N LEU A 42 10.50 16.05 -15.71
CA LEU A 42 11.90 16.22 -15.35
C LEU A 42 12.06 17.15 -14.13
N ALA A 43 11.28 18.23 -14.08
CA ALA A 43 11.27 19.16 -12.96
C ALA A 43 10.81 18.46 -11.66
N LEU A 44 9.80 17.58 -11.74
CA LEU A 44 9.34 16.80 -10.60
C LEU A 44 10.41 15.82 -10.09
N ILE A 45 11.16 15.16 -10.99
CA ILE A 45 12.27 14.28 -10.60
C ILE A 45 13.37 15.08 -9.90
N LYS A 46 13.83 16.19 -10.48
CA LYS A 46 14.86 17.05 -9.88
C LYS A 46 14.43 17.60 -8.52
N SER A 47 13.16 18.00 -8.40
CA SER A 47 12.56 18.41 -7.13
C SER A 47 12.62 17.26 -6.13
N GLY A 48 12.19 16.05 -6.51
CA GLY A 48 12.22 14.85 -5.68
C GLY A 48 13.62 14.44 -5.21
N GLU A 49 14.65 14.58 -6.05
CA GLU A 49 16.04 14.33 -5.67
C GLU A 49 16.57 15.35 -4.65
N SER A 50 16.07 16.59 -4.69
CA SER A 50 16.44 17.63 -3.72
C SER A 50 15.67 17.53 -2.40
N VAL A 51 14.68 16.63 -2.28
CA VAL A 51 13.91 16.45 -1.04
C VAL A 51 14.77 15.74 0.00
N VAL A 52 15.13 16.47 1.06
CA VAL A 52 15.84 15.93 2.22
C VAL A 52 14.86 15.67 3.36
N VAL A 53 14.93 14.48 3.95
CA VAL A 53 14.15 14.14 5.15
C VAL A 53 14.84 14.74 6.37
N LYS A 54 14.06 15.35 7.27
CA LYS A 54 14.58 15.93 8.50
C LYS A 54 15.17 14.85 9.42
N THR A 55 16.29 15.16 10.05
CA THR A 55 17.01 14.23 10.96
C THR A 55 16.25 13.91 12.25
N GLU A 56 15.26 14.71 12.62
CA GLU A 56 14.39 14.48 13.79
C GLU A 56 13.45 13.28 13.64
N VAL A 57 13.28 12.75 12.42
CA VAL A 57 12.39 11.63 12.17
C VAL A 57 13.14 10.32 12.37
N ALA A 58 12.77 9.56 13.41
CA ALA A 58 13.34 8.25 13.69
C ALA A 58 13.03 7.26 12.55
N MET A 59 14.08 6.77 11.89
CA MET A 59 13.97 5.72 10.88
C MET A 59 13.90 4.35 11.59
N PRO A 60 12.96 3.46 11.23
CA PRO A 60 12.92 2.11 11.80
C PRO A 60 14.19 1.33 11.45
N THR A 61 14.70 0.56 12.42
CA THR A 61 15.84 -0.33 12.24
C THR A 61 15.49 -1.49 11.30
N LEU A 62 16.40 -1.80 10.38
CA LEU A 62 16.26 -2.92 9.46
C LEU A 62 16.71 -4.22 10.15
N ILE A 63 15.85 -5.25 10.09
CA ILE A 63 16.06 -6.59 10.65
C ILE A 63 15.76 -7.61 9.54
N ASN A 64 16.06 -8.89 9.75
CA ASN A 64 15.70 -9.98 8.83
C ASN A 64 14.50 -10.77 9.35
N CYS A 65 13.65 -11.22 8.44
CA CYS A 65 12.46 -12.01 8.74
C CYS A 65 12.85 -13.39 9.27
N THR A 66 12.26 -13.83 10.37
CA THR A 66 12.54 -15.15 10.96
C THR A 66 12.09 -16.33 10.09
N ARG A 67 11.11 -16.12 9.18
CA ARG A 67 10.56 -17.17 8.31
C ARG A 67 11.29 -17.30 6.97
N CYS A 68 11.48 -16.18 6.25
CA CYS A 68 12.03 -16.19 4.90
C CYS A 68 13.44 -15.58 4.79
N GLY A 69 13.98 -15.00 5.87
CA GLY A 69 15.29 -14.36 5.89
C GLY A 69 15.38 -13.02 5.14
N TYR A 70 14.29 -12.53 4.53
CA TYR A 70 14.29 -11.27 3.79
C TYR A 70 14.27 -10.06 4.73
N ILE A 71 14.78 -8.92 4.26
CA ILE A 71 14.87 -7.67 5.02
C ILE A 71 13.48 -7.13 5.34
N CYS A 72 13.26 -6.76 6.59
CA CYS A 72 12.00 -6.22 7.10
C CYS A 72 12.20 -5.30 8.31
N SER A 73 11.18 -4.47 8.61
CA SER A 73 11.16 -3.60 9.80
C SER A 73 10.53 -4.25 11.03
N GLN A 74 10.00 -5.47 10.89
CA GLN A 74 9.35 -6.26 11.94
C GLN A 74 9.97 -7.66 11.97
N SER A 75 9.68 -8.47 12.99
CA SER A 75 10.21 -9.85 13.09
C SER A 75 9.72 -10.78 11.97
N ILE A 76 8.52 -10.53 11.44
CA ILE A 76 7.91 -11.29 10.34
C ILE A 76 7.58 -10.33 9.19
N CYS A 77 7.91 -10.75 7.97
CA CYS A 77 7.67 -9.97 6.76
C CYS A 77 6.17 -9.83 6.45
N LYS A 78 5.75 -8.71 5.84
CA LYS A 78 4.33 -8.50 5.55
C LYS A 78 3.75 -9.56 4.62
N ALA A 79 4.53 -10.01 3.62
CA ALA A 79 4.15 -11.10 2.74
C ALA A 79 3.92 -12.42 3.50
N CYS A 80 4.83 -12.75 4.43
CA CYS A 80 4.79 -13.95 5.26
C CYS A 80 3.53 -13.99 6.13
N LEU A 81 3.16 -12.84 6.70
CA LEU A 81 1.96 -12.67 7.51
C LEU A 81 0.68 -12.78 6.65
N LEU A 82 0.68 -12.25 5.43
CA LEU A 82 -0.44 -12.39 4.51
C LEU A 82 -0.62 -13.83 4.02
N LEU A 83 0.48 -14.54 3.73
CA LEU A 83 0.44 -15.96 3.37
C LEU A 83 -0.14 -16.82 4.50
N GLU A 84 0.22 -16.52 5.75
CA GLU A 84 -0.36 -17.19 6.91
C GLU A 84 -1.86 -16.90 7.05
N GLY A 85 -2.29 -15.65 6.82
CA GLY A 85 -3.72 -15.31 6.82
C GLY A 85 -4.51 -16.04 5.72
N LEU A 86 -3.90 -16.25 4.55
CA LEU A 86 -4.51 -17.04 3.48
C LEU A 86 -4.60 -18.53 3.84
N ASN A 87 -3.53 -19.10 4.40
CA ASN A 87 -3.49 -20.52 4.79
C ASN A 87 -4.43 -20.87 5.95
N THR A 88 -4.66 -19.91 6.85
CA THR A 88 -5.55 -20.07 8.02
C THR A 88 -6.99 -19.62 7.75
N GLY A 89 -7.27 -19.08 6.57
CA GLY A 89 -8.59 -18.52 6.22
C GLY A 89 -8.92 -17.19 6.90
N CYS A 90 -8.00 -16.62 7.68
CA CYS A 90 -8.16 -15.34 8.35
C CYS A 90 -7.42 -14.22 7.57
N THR A 91 -8.06 -13.70 6.53
CA THR A 91 -7.50 -12.63 5.67
C THR A 91 -7.26 -11.30 6.39
N ASP A 92 -7.91 -11.11 7.54
CA ASP A 92 -7.84 -9.89 8.35
C ASP A 92 -6.51 -9.66 9.08
N LEU A 93 -5.70 -10.72 9.31
CA LEU A 93 -4.49 -10.67 10.14
C LEU A 93 -3.50 -9.56 9.74
N GLY A 94 -3.51 -9.15 8.46
CA GLY A 94 -2.57 -8.17 7.91
C GLY A 94 -3.17 -6.90 7.34
N ILE A 95 -4.49 -6.79 7.21
CA ILE A 95 -5.10 -5.71 6.40
C ILE A 95 -5.71 -4.64 7.30
N LYS A 96 -6.27 -5.04 8.44
CA LYS A 96 -6.90 -4.10 9.39
C LYS A 96 -5.85 -3.13 9.94
N ARG A 97 -6.03 -1.85 9.63
CA ARG A 97 -5.23 -0.77 10.22
C ARG A 97 -5.59 -0.72 11.70
N LYS A 98 -4.62 -0.99 12.57
CA LYS A 98 -4.74 -0.58 13.98
C LYS A 98 -4.73 0.95 13.95
N THR A 99 -5.86 1.59 14.24
CA THR A 99 -5.89 3.03 14.46
C THR A 99 -4.86 3.31 15.55
N LYS A 100 -3.80 4.06 15.21
CA LYS A 100 -2.87 4.55 16.23
C LYS A 100 -3.73 5.44 17.14
N LYS A 101 -4.10 4.94 18.33
CA LYS A 101 -4.55 5.83 19.40
C LYS A 101 -3.38 6.78 19.64
N ILE A 102 -3.55 8.03 19.24
CA ILE A 102 -2.70 9.12 19.73
C ILE A 102 -2.90 9.06 21.24
N ALA A 103 -1.83 8.71 21.97
CA ALA A 103 -1.87 8.65 23.42
C ALA A 103 -2.03 10.08 23.93
N ILE A 104 -3.28 10.50 24.12
CA ILE A 104 -3.61 11.45 25.18
C ILE A 104 -3.69 10.57 26.42
N VAL A 105 -2.81 10.85 27.38
CA VAL A 105 -2.73 10.16 28.67
C VAL A 105 -4.05 10.37 29.41
N GLU A 106 -4.67 9.30 29.92
CA GLU A 106 -5.36 9.25 31.22
C GLU A 106 -5.86 7.81 31.55
N GLU A 107 -5.32 7.30 32.67
CA GLU A 107 -5.85 6.42 33.73
C GLU A 107 -6.61 5.11 33.43
N GLU A 108 -6.21 4.06 34.16
CA GLU A 108 -6.63 2.67 34.10
C GLU A 108 -7.85 2.38 35.01
N ASN A 109 -8.83 1.57 34.57
CA ASN A 109 -9.19 0.27 35.20
C ASN A 109 -10.39 -0.40 34.46
N PRO A 110 -10.51 -1.74 34.49
CA PRO A 110 -11.31 -2.56 33.59
C PRO A 110 -12.69 -2.86 34.16
N GLN A 111 -13.62 -3.27 33.29
CA GLN A 111 -14.67 -4.24 33.64
C GLN A 111 -15.34 -4.83 32.39
N THR A 112 -15.29 -6.16 32.34
CA THR A 112 -16.39 -7.10 31.98
C THR A 112 -17.02 -7.09 30.58
N GLY A 113 -16.85 -8.22 29.87
CA GLY A 113 -17.96 -9.17 29.70
C GLY A 113 -18.93 -8.99 28.52
N CYS A 114 -18.70 -9.83 27.52
CA CYS A 114 -19.65 -10.72 26.80
C CYS A 114 -20.91 -10.20 26.07
N SER A 115 -21.15 -10.89 24.95
CA SER A 115 -22.42 -11.24 24.31
C SER A 115 -23.16 -10.20 23.48
N GLY A 116 -23.42 -10.58 22.23
CA GLY A 116 -24.35 -9.89 21.33
C GLY A 116 -24.00 -10.16 19.88
N GLY A 117 -24.50 -11.26 19.33
CA GLY A 117 -24.46 -11.51 17.88
C GLY A 117 -25.21 -10.42 17.12
N CYS A 118 -24.76 -10.16 15.89
CA CYS A 118 -25.54 -9.46 14.90
C CYS A 118 -25.11 -9.95 13.51
N ASP A 119 -25.87 -10.92 13.02
CA ASP A 119 -26.12 -11.12 11.60
C ASP A 119 -26.44 -9.78 10.92
N CYS A 120 -25.83 -9.56 9.75
CA CYS A 120 -26.37 -8.66 8.75
C CYS A 120 -26.00 -9.21 7.37
N ASP A 121 -26.84 -10.13 6.90
CA ASP A 121 -27.19 -10.16 5.48
C ASP A 121 -27.63 -8.76 5.09
N ASP A 122 -26.96 -8.16 4.10
CA ASP A 122 -27.59 -7.20 3.22
C ASP A 122 -27.05 -7.41 1.81
N ASN A 123 -27.86 -8.15 1.07
CA ASN A 123 -27.91 -8.18 -0.39
C ASN A 123 -27.89 -6.74 -0.94
N VAL A 124 -26.85 -6.38 -1.69
CA VAL A 124 -26.97 -5.32 -2.69
C VAL A 124 -26.47 -5.86 -4.02
N THR A 125 -27.41 -6.40 -4.75
CA THR A 125 -27.39 -6.53 -6.19
C THR A 125 -27.07 -5.17 -6.82
N THR A 126 -25.91 -5.04 -7.45
CA THR A 126 -25.73 -4.07 -8.53
C THR A 126 -25.24 -4.83 -9.76
N SER A 127 -26.19 -4.96 -10.68
CA SER A 127 -26.08 -5.56 -12.00
C SER A 127 -25.42 -4.57 -12.98
N PHE A 128 -24.52 -5.13 -13.80
CA PHE A 128 -23.83 -4.58 -14.99
C PHE A 128 -22.69 -3.59 -14.76
#